data_AF-A0A194W6P8-F1
#
_entry.id   AF-A0A194W6P8-F1
#
_cell.length_a   1.000
_cell.length_b   1.000
_cell.length_c   1.000
_cell.angle_alpha   90.00
_cell.angle_beta   90.00
_cell.angle_gamma   90.00
#
_symmetry.space_group_name_H-M   'P 1'
#
loop_
_entity.id
_entity.type
_entity.pdbx_description
1 polymer ?
#
loop_
_entity_poly.entity_id
_entity_poly.type
_entity_poly.pdbx_seq_one_letter_code
_entity_poly.pdbx_strand_id
1 'polypeptide(L)'
;MAEKTPPNPPVSVLSHVSQVWTTKITTSQPYNLLIPTIRLTSATSDGRIIGLMVLEDKHVNSLGGIHGTTSAAIVDFTAGMAIVAKSGGDKTGVSTDIHISYASSARVGDTVEVECWVNKLGRNLAYTGVEIRKVVGEGEGKKVLVTGSHTKYVA
;
A
#
# COMPACT_ATOMS: atom_id res chain seq x y z
N MET A 1 -34.50 22.65 26.19
CA MET A 1 -34.05 22.52 24.79
C MET A 1 -32.84 21.61 24.81
N ALA A 2 -32.91 20.43 24.19
CA ALA A 2 -31.78 19.50 24.17
C ALA A 2 -30.75 19.99 23.15
N GLU A 3 -29.54 20.27 23.62
CA GLU A 3 -28.39 20.62 22.81
C GLU A 3 -28.05 19.44 21.90
N LYS A 4 -28.27 19.62 20.59
CA LYS A 4 -27.86 18.64 19.58
C LYS A 4 -26.34 18.59 19.61
N THR A 5 -25.78 17.46 20.07
CA THR A 5 -24.38 17.12 19.87
C THR A 5 -23.99 17.38 18.41
N PRO A 6 -22.94 18.17 18.13
CA PRO A 6 -22.54 18.43 16.76
C PRO A 6 -22.20 17.11 16.06
N PRO A 7 -22.55 16.94 14.78
CA PRO A 7 -22.17 15.75 14.03
C PRO A 7 -20.64 15.62 14.05
N ASN A 8 -20.15 14.40 14.27
CA ASN A 8 -18.72 14.11 14.22
C ASN A 8 -18.10 14.70 12.93
N PRO A 9 -16.91 15.32 13.01
CA PRO A 9 -16.25 15.85 11.82
C PRO A 9 -16.03 14.71 10.80
N PRO A 10 -16.06 15.02 9.50
CA PRO A 10 -15.85 14.01 8.46
C PRO A 10 -14.50 13.32 8.66
N VAL A 11 -14.52 11.99 8.75
CA VAL A 11 -13.31 11.16 8.88
C VAL A 11 -12.43 11.40 7.66
N SER A 12 -11.15 11.75 7.88
CA SER A 12 -10.22 11.95 6.77
C SER A 12 -10.01 10.65 6.00
N VAL A 13 -9.75 10.71 4.69
CA VAL A 13 -9.46 9.51 3.87
C VAL A 13 -8.32 8.71 4.46
N LEU A 14 -7.27 9.39 4.95
CA LEU A 14 -6.16 8.75 5.64
C LEU A 14 -6.59 7.99 6.90
N SER A 15 -7.47 8.57 7.72
CA SER A 15 -7.98 7.91 8.92
C SER A 15 -8.80 6.66 8.57
N HIS A 16 -9.67 6.73 7.57
CA HIS A 16 -10.48 5.60 7.12
C HIS A 16 -9.60 4.48 6.55
N VAL A 17 -8.70 4.80 5.62
CA VAL A 17 -7.77 3.82 5.04
C VAL A 17 -6.88 3.21 6.12
N SER A 18 -6.40 4.00 7.08
CA SER A 18 -5.59 3.49 8.21
C SER A 18 -6.35 2.47 9.07
N GLN A 19 -7.64 2.70 9.31
CA GLN A 19 -8.48 1.75 10.06
C GLN A 19 -8.62 0.42 9.32
N VAL A 20 -8.91 0.46 8.02
CA VAL A 20 -9.02 -0.75 7.19
C VAL A 20 -7.65 -1.43 7.08
N TRP A 21 -6.58 -0.67 6.90
CA TRP A 21 -5.18 -1.12 6.87
C TRP A 21 -4.82 -1.94 8.11
N THR A 22 -5.02 -1.38 9.31
CA THR A 22 -4.73 -2.06 10.58
C THR A 22 -5.51 -3.36 10.70
N THR A 23 -6.79 -3.35 10.33
CA THR A 23 -7.62 -4.55 10.35
C THR A 23 -7.09 -5.61 9.40
N LYS A 24 -6.76 -5.26 8.16
CA LYS A 24 -6.32 -6.21 7.13
C LYS A 24 -4.91 -6.75 7.40
N ILE A 25 -3.98 -5.94 7.92
CA ILE A 25 -2.64 -6.41 8.29
C ILE A 25 -2.73 -7.41 9.45
N THR A 26 -3.55 -7.14 10.46
CA THR A 26 -3.61 -7.99 11.66
C THR A 26 -4.39 -9.29 11.44
N THR A 27 -5.39 -9.27 10.57
CA THR A 27 -6.24 -10.44 10.28
C THR A 27 -5.71 -11.33 9.15
N SER A 28 -4.69 -10.88 8.42
CA SER A 28 -4.06 -11.65 7.33
C SER A 28 -2.63 -12.04 7.69
N GLN A 29 -2.41 -13.32 7.96
CA GLN A 29 -1.12 -13.82 8.42
C GLN A 29 0.05 -13.55 7.45
N PRO A 30 -0.09 -13.68 6.11
CA PRO A 30 0.99 -13.33 5.19
C PRO A 30 1.44 -11.86 5.33
N TYR A 31 0.50 -10.92 5.45
CA TYR A 31 0.83 -9.50 5.58
C TYR A 31 1.39 -9.17 6.96
N ASN A 32 0.82 -9.77 8.01
CA ASN A 32 1.33 -9.60 9.37
C ASN A 32 2.77 -10.08 9.54
N LEU A 33 3.15 -11.14 8.83
CA LEU A 33 4.52 -11.66 8.87
C LEU A 33 5.47 -10.78 8.07
N LEU A 34 5.10 -10.46 6.82
CA LEU A 34 6.01 -9.88 5.83
C LEU A 34 6.08 -8.36 5.84
N ILE A 35 5.00 -7.65 6.12
CA ILE A 35 4.92 -6.20 5.95
C ILE A 35 4.17 -5.46 7.08
N PRO A 36 4.22 -5.90 8.36
CA PRO A 36 3.46 -5.27 9.44
C PRO A 36 3.95 -3.84 9.74
N THR A 37 5.19 -3.50 9.35
CA THR A 37 5.87 -2.25 9.71
C THR A 37 5.74 -1.15 8.66
N ILE A 38 5.01 -1.39 7.55
CA ILE A 38 4.67 -0.30 6.64
C ILE A 38 3.78 0.70 7.37
N ARG A 39 4.24 1.95 7.46
CA ARG A 39 3.50 3.07 8.01
C ARG A 39 2.89 3.89 6.88
N LEU A 40 1.56 3.88 6.78
CA LEU A 40 0.82 4.75 5.87
C LEU A 40 1.04 6.22 6.27
N THR A 41 1.40 7.06 5.30
CA THR A 41 1.72 8.48 5.52
C THR A 41 0.75 9.43 4.80
N SER A 42 0.13 8.96 3.71
CA SER A 42 -0.83 9.73 2.94
C SER A 42 -1.86 8.81 2.29
N ALA A 43 -3.10 9.30 2.19
CA ALA A 43 -4.14 8.72 1.37
C ALA A 43 -5.10 9.82 0.90
N THR A 44 -5.49 9.76 -0.38
CA THR A 44 -6.38 10.75 -1.02
C THR A 44 -7.57 10.06 -1.68
N SER A 45 -8.69 10.77 -1.77
CA SER A 45 -9.96 10.23 -2.29
C SER A 45 -9.93 9.85 -3.77
N ASP A 46 -8.90 10.27 -4.51
CA ASP A 46 -8.64 9.84 -5.88
C ASP A 46 -7.95 8.48 -5.97
N GLY A 47 -7.71 7.81 -4.83
CA GLY A 47 -7.17 6.46 -4.76
C GLY A 47 -5.64 6.39 -4.71
N ARG A 48 -4.95 7.48 -4.39
CA ARG A 48 -3.50 7.50 -4.21
C ARG A 48 -3.14 7.33 -2.74
N ILE A 49 -2.19 6.45 -2.45
CA ILE A 49 -1.67 6.20 -1.10
C ILE A 49 -0.15 6.15 -1.11
N ILE A 50 0.44 6.55 0.01
CA ILE A 50 1.89 6.52 0.23
C ILE A 50 2.18 5.92 1.60
N GLY A 51 3.13 5.00 1.68
CA GLY A 51 3.62 4.41 2.92
C GLY A 51 5.14 4.30 2.95
N LEU A 52 5.70 4.20 4.15
CA LEU A 52 7.13 4.04 4.38
C LEU A 52 7.41 2.78 5.19
N MET A 53 8.51 2.09 4.89
CA MET A 53 8.96 0.91 5.63
C MET A 53 10.49 0.86 5.66
N VAL A 54 11.06 0.50 6.80
CA VAL A 54 12.49 0.17 6.90
C VAL A 54 12.66 -1.31 6.61
N LEU A 55 13.62 -1.66 5.75
CA LEU A 55 13.90 -3.06 5.45
C LEU A 55 14.60 -3.74 6.64
N GLU A 56 14.16 -4.96 6.94
CA GLU A 56 14.63 -5.82 8.02
C GLU A 56 15.09 -7.15 7.41
N ASP A 57 15.73 -8.02 8.19
CA ASP A 57 16.24 -9.30 7.68
C ASP A 57 15.16 -10.17 7.02
N LYS A 58 13.93 -10.16 7.56
CA LYS A 58 12.79 -10.89 6.98
C LYS A 58 12.32 -10.35 5.63
N HIS A 59 12.72 -9.12 5.25
CA HIS A 59 12.30 -8.47 4.01
C HIS A 59 13.24 -8.76 2.84
N VAL A 60 14.44 -9.30 3.09
CA VAL A 60 15.49 -9.51 2.09
C VAL A 60 15.68 -10.99 1.72
N ASN A 61 16.32 -11.24 0.59
CA ASN A 61 16.68 -12.57 0.10
C ASN A 61 18.08 -13.00 0.58
N SER A 62 18.51 -14.21 0.22
CA SER A 62 19.81 -14.76 0.59
C SER A 62 21.02 -13.99 0.05
N LEU A 63 20.82 -13.09 -0.91
CA LEU A 63 21.84 -12.19 -1.45
C LEU A 63 21.79 -10.78 -0.81
N GLY A 64 20.95 -10.58 0.22
CA GLY A 64 20.84 -9.35 0.99
C GLY A 64 20.04 -8.22 0.32
N GLY A 65 19.36 -8.49 -0.80
CA GLY A 65 18.48 -7.54 -1.47
C GLY A 65 17.01 -7.75 -1.13
N ILE A 66 16.15 -6.72 -1.23
CA ILE A 66 14.69 -6.87 -1.02
C ILE A 66 14.14 -8.06 -1.80
N HIS A 67 13.44 -8.95 -1.11
CA HIS A 67 12.97 -10.20 -1.70
C HIS A 67 11.76 -9.94 -2.60
N GLY A 68 11.68 -10.66 -3.72
CA GLY A 68 10.51 -10.60 -4.61
C GLY A 68 9.17 -10.91 -3.95
N THR A 69 9.12 -11.82 -2.96
CA THR A 69 7.90 -12.09 -2.18
C THR A 69 7.50 -10.93 -1.29
N THR A 70 8.47 -10.24 -0.67
CA THR A 70 8.21 -8.98 0.04
C THR A 70 7.62 -7.94 -0.91
N SER A 71 8.24 -7.73 -2.07
CA SER A 71 7.73 -6.79 -3.08
C SER A 71 6.33 -7.16 -3.57
N ALA A 72 6.06 -8.44 -3.80
CA ALA A 72 4.73 -8.92 -4.20
C ALA A 72 3.67 -8.69 -3.12
N ALA A 73 3.99 -8.96 -1.86
CA ALA A 73 3.09 -8.69 -0.74
C ALA A 73 2.76 -7.20 -0.63
N ILE A 74 3.76 -6.32 -0.82
CA ILE A 74 3.57 -4.86 -0.85
C ILE A 74 2.61 -4.47 -1.98
N VAL A 75 2.87 -4.92 -3.21
CA VAL A 75 2.05 -4.60 -4.40
C VAL A 75 0.62 -5.11 -4.23
N ASP A 76 0.44 -6.32 -3.69
CA ASP A 76 -0.87 -6.88 -3.40
C ASP A 76 -1.65 -6.04 -2.39
N PHE A 77 -1.06 -5.87 -1.22
CA PHE A 77 -1.74 -5.25 -0.10
C PHE A 77 -2.12 -3.79 -0.41
N THR A 78 -1.17 -3.01 -0.94
CA THR A 78 -1.38 -1.58 -1.20
C THR A 78 -2.39 -1.31 -2.32
N ALA A 79 -2.50 -2.18 -3.33
CA ALA A 79 -3.56 -2.10 -4.34
C ALA A 79 -4.96 -2.14 -3.71
N GLY A 80 -5.17 -3.01 -2.71
CA GLY A 80 -6.43 -3.08 -1.99
C GLY A 80 -6.74 -1.80 -1.21
N MET A 81 -5.72 -1.20 -0.59
CA MET A 81 -5.85 0.04 0.18
C MET A 81 -6.11 1.27 -0.71
N ALA A 82 -5.53 1.30 -1.91
CA ALA A 82 -5.82 2.32 -2.91
C ALA A 82 -7.29 2.25 -3.39
N ILE A 83 -7.84 1.04 -3.54
CA ILE A 83 -9.26 0.83 -3.86
C ILE A 83 -10.17 1.32 -2.73
N VAL A 84 -9.82 1.04 -1.47
CA VAL A 84 -10.52 1.56 -0.29
C VAL A 84 -10.52 3.09 -0.32
N ALA A 85 -9.37 3.71 -0.54
CA ALA A 85 -9.23 5.16 -0.63
C ALA A 85 -10.11 5.78 -1.74
N LYS A 86 -10.18 5.15 -2.91
CA LYS A 86 -10.98 5.59 -4.07
C LYS A 86 -12.48 5.40 -3.86
N SER A 87 -12.88 4.26 -3.30
CA SER A 87 -14.29 3.84 -3.21
C SER A 87 -15.01 4.40 -1.98
N GLY A 88 -14.25 4.74 -0.93
CA GLY A 88 -14.80 5.14 0.37
C GLY A 88 -15.43 3.99 1.17
N GLY A 89 -15.36 2.75 0.67
CA GLY A 89 -15.81 1.55 1.38
C GLY A 89 -14.64 0.67 1.83
N ASP A 90 -14.94 -0.44 2.48
CA ASP A 90 -13.91 -1.32 3.09
C ASP A 90 -13.51 -2.50 2.20
N LYS A 91 -14.15 -2.63 1.02
CA LYS A 91 -13.84 -3.70 0.06
C LYS A 91 -12.51 -3.43 -0.64
N THR A 92 -11.58 -4.37 -0.54
CA THR A 92 -10.27 -4.32 -1.21
C THR A 92 -10.26 -5.00 -2.57
N GLY A 93 -11.29 -5.79 -2.86
CA GLY A 93 -11.34 -6.71 -4.01
C GLY A 93 -10.48 -7.96 -3.83
N VAL A 94 -10.66 -8.91 -4.76
CA VAL A 94 -9.90 -10.16 -4.86
C VAL A 94 -9.00 -10.13 -6.09
N SER A 95 -7.79 -10.67 -5.98
CA SER A 95 -6.78 -10.65 -7.05
C SER A 95 -7.25 -11.39 -8.31
N THR A 96 -7.11 -10.73 -9.45
CA THR A 96 -7.34 -11.30 -10.79
C THR A 96 -6.04 -11.40 -11.57
N ASP A 97 -5.18 -10.41 -11.44
CA ASP A 97 -3.86 -10.36 -12.07
C ASP A 97 -2.89 -9.54 -11.23
N ILE A 98 -1.64 -9.95 -11.17
CA ILE A 98 -0.56 -9.20 -10.56
C ILE A 98 0.68 -9.27 -11.47
N HIS A 99 1.24 -8.12 -11.79
CA HIS A 99 2.45 -8.02 -12.60
C HIS A 99 3.48 -7.18 -11.85
N ILE A 100 4.73 -7.64 -11.83
CA ILE A 100 5.81 -7.01 -11.08
C ILE A 100 7.09 -7.05 -11.92
N SER A 101 7.73 -5.89 -12.05
CA SER A 101 9.03 -5.72 -12.70
C SER A 101 10.06 -5.20 -11.68
N TYR A 102 11.22 -5.86 -11.63
CA TYR A 102 12.29 -5.56 -10.68
C TYR A 102 13.40 -4.78 -11.39
N ALA A 103 13.55 -3.50 -11.05
CA ALA A 103 14.49 -2.58 -11.71
C ALA A 103 15.80 -2.44 -10.94
N SER A 104 15.75 -2.45 -9.60
CA SER A 104 16.94 -2.38 -8.76
C SER A 104 16.67 -2.97 -7.36
N SER A 105 17.60 -2.82 -6.42
CA SER A 105 17.52 -3.45 -5.09
C SER A 105 17.84 -2.48 -3.96
N ALA A 106 17.43 -2.86 -2.75
CA ALA A 106 17.70 -2.20 -1.48
C ALA A 106 18.03 -3.25 -0.42
N ARG A 107 18.75 -2.86 0.63
CA ARG A 107 19.30 -3.73 1.67
C ARG A 107 18.61 -3.47 3.02
N VAL A 108 18.86 -4.34 3.99
CA VAL A 108 18.46 -4.13 5.39
C VAL A 108 18.92 -2.75 5.88
N GLY A 109 18.06 -2.06 6.62
CA GLY A 109 18.28 -0.69 7.10
C GLY A 109 17.91 0.41 6.10
N ASP A 110 17.76 0.10 4.81
CA ASP A 110 17.27 1.08 3.84
C ASP A 110 15.78 1.38 4.08
N THR A 111 15.39 2.65 3.96
CA THR A 111 13.98 3.05 3.94
C THR A 111 13.45 2.96 2.52
N VAL A 112 12.33 2.26 2.36
CA VAL A 112 11.56 2.21 1.13
C VAL A 112 10.25 2.99 1.27
N GLU A 113 9.92 3.74 0.24
CA GLU A 113 8.60 4.31 0.03
C GLU A 113 7.82 3.44 -0.93
N VAL A 114 6.57 3.18 -0.57
CA VAL A 114 5.59 2.52 -1.42
C VAL A 114 4.54 3.55 -1.80
N GLU A 115 4.38 3.75 -3.10
CA GLU A 115 3.31 4.55 -3.64
C GLU A 115 2.39 3.65 -4.47
N CYS A 116 1.08 3.73 -4.23
CA CYS A 116 0.08 3.04 -5.03
C CYS A 116 -1.02 4.02 -5.46
N TRP A 117 -1.54 3.83 -6.67
CA TRP A 117 -2.61 4.64 -7.23
C TRP A 117 -3.61 3.78 -8.01
N VAL A 118 -4.86 4.24 -8.07
CA VAL A 118 -5.90 3.62 -8.89
C VAL A 118 -5.86 4.23 -10.30
N ASN A 119 -5.51 3.41 -11.29
CA ASN A 119 -5.60 3.78 -12.71
C ASN A 119 -7.06 3.88 -13.16
N LYS A 120 -7.89 2.91 -12.76
CA LYS A 120 -9.32 2.86 -13.07
C LYS A 120 -10.08 2.02 -12.04
N LEU A 121 -11.18 2.53 -11.53
CA LEU A 121 -12.16 1.79 -10.73
C LEU A 121 -13.44 1.64 -11.57
N GLY A 122 -13.65 0.44 -12.11
CA GLY A 122 -14.87 0.10 -12.85
C GLY A 122 -15.91 -0.59 -11.96
N ARG A 123 -16.99 -1.08 -12.59
CA ARG A 123 -18.05 -1.82 -11.88
C ARG A 123 -17.56 -3.12 -11.26
N ASN A 124 -16.78 -3.90 -12.02
CA ASN A 124 -16.35 -5.24 -11.61
C ASN A 124 -14.86 -5.34 -11.37
N LEU A 125 -14.03 -4.49 -11.99
CA LEU A 125 -12.58 -4.56 -11.92
C LEU A 125 -12.00 -3.20 -11.53
N ALA A 126 -10.96 -3.27 -10.69
CA ALA A 126 -10.09 -2.15 -10.36
C ALA A 126 -8.67 -2.45 -10.86
N TYR A 127 -8.06 -1.45 -11.51
CA TYR A 127 -6.69 -1.50 -12.01
C TYR A 127 -5.85 -0.51 -11.22
N THR A 128 -4.75 -0.98 -10.63
CA THR A 128 -3.85 -0.16 -9.82
C THR A 128 -2.42 -0.21 -10.36
N GLY A 129 -1.67 0.86 -10.12
CA GLY A 129 -0.21 0.92 -10.28
C GLY A 129 0.46 1.03 -8.92
N VAL A 130 1.67 0.51 -8.81
CA VAL A 130 2.50 0.54 -7.60
C VAL A 130 3.95 0.80 -7.96
N GLU A 131 4.61 1.65 -7.20
CA GLU A 131 6.06 1.78 -7.21
C GLU A 131 6.62 1.63 -5.80
N ILE A 132 7.69 0.82 -5.70
CA ILE A 132 8.52 0.72 -4.49
C ILE A 132 9.84 1.41 -4.80
N ARG A 133 10.17 2.43 -4.01
CA ARG A 133 11.37 3.24 -4.23
C ARG A 133 12.23 3.28 -2.98
N LYS A 134 13.54 3.16 -3.12
CA LYS A 134 14.48 3.46 -2.05
C LYS A 134 14.54 4.98 -1.88
N VAL A 135 14.40 5.45 -0.64
CA VAL A 135 14.64 6.85 -0.29
C VAL A 135 16.16 7.07 -0.29
N VAL A 136 16.64 8.03 -1.08
CA VAL A 136 18.07 8.33 -1.21
C VAL A 136 18.29 9.74 -0.69
N GLY A 137 18.69 9.86 0.58
CA GLY A 137 18.97 11.13 1.25
C GLY A 137 17.82 12.15 1.26
N GLU A 138 17.99 13.25 1.99
CA GLU A 138 17.12 14.41 1.79
C GLU A 138 17.60 15.16 0.53
N GLY A 139 16.73 15.28 -0.47
CA GLY A 139 17.00 16.06 -1.68
C GLY A 139 17.61 15.30 -2.87
N GLU A 140 18.10 14.07 -2.71
CA GLU A 140 18.67 13.28 -3.84
C GLU A 140 17.61 12.44 -4.58
N GLY A 141 16.35 12.53 -4.15
CA GLY A 141 15.22 11.89 -4.80
C GLY A 141 15.02 10.43 -4.36
N LYS A 142 14.39 9.64 -5.22
CA LYS A 142 14.01 8.26 -4.92
C LYS A 142 14.44 7.36 -6.07
N LYS A 143 15.04 6.22 -5.75
CA LYS A 143 15.45 5.23 -6.75
C LYS A 143 14.39 4.14 -6.87
N VAL A 144 13.83 3.96 -8.06
CA VAL A 144 12.84 2.90 -8.33
C VAL A 144 13.49 1.52 -8.15
N LEU A 145 12.92 0.72 -7.25
CA LEU A 145 13.30 -0.66 -7.01
C LEU A 145 12.40 -1.61 -7.81
N VAL A 146 11.10 -1.37 -7.72
CA VAL A 146 10.05 -2.22 -8.29
C VAL A 146 8.95 -1.35 -8.87
N THR A 147 8.47 -1.72 -10.05
CA THR A 147 7.20 -1.25 -10.59
C THR A 147 6.22 -2.42 -10.61
N GLY A 148 4.95 -2.17 -10.33
CA GLY A 148 3.93 -3.21 -10.31
C GLY A 148 2.56 -2.71 -10.74
N SER A 149 1.73 -3.65 -11.17
CA SER A 149 0.31 -3.43 -11.38
C SER A 149 -0.49 -4.57 -10.77
N HIS A 150 -1.69 -4.25 -10.29
CA HIS A 150 -2.61 -5.25 -9.75
C HIS A 150 -4.02 -4.99 -10.27
N THR A 151 -4.64 -6.02 -10.82
CA THR A 151 -6.06 -6.01 -11.17
C THR A 151 -6.84 -6.81 -10.14
N LYS A 152 -7.86 -6.19 -9.52
CA LYS A 152 -8.73 -6.84 -8.54
C LYS A 152 -10.19 -6.80 -8.97
N TYR A 153 -10.92 -7.88 -8.70
CA TYR A 153 -12.37 -7.94 -8.83
C TYR A 153 -13.06 -7.29 -7.62
N VAL A 154 -14.00 -6.38 -7.85
CA VAL A 154 -14.53 -5.43 -6.84
C VAL A 154 -16.07 -5.29 -6.81
N ALA A 155 -16.81 -6.19 -7.45
CA ALA A 155 -18.28 -6.13 -7.47
C ALA A 155 -18.93 -6.31 -6.07
#